data_AF-A0A535NRY0-F1
#
_entry.id   AF-A0A535NRY0-F1
#
_cell.length_a   1.000
_cell.length_b   1.000
_cell.length_c   1.000
_cell.angle_alpha   90.00
_cell.angle_beta   90.00
_cell.angle_gamma   90.00
#
_symmetry.space_group_name_H-M   'P 1'
#
loop_
_entity.id
_entity.type
_entity.pdbx_description
1 polymer ?
#
loop_
_entity_poly.entity_id
_entity_poly.type
_entity_poly.pdbx_seq_one_letter_code
_entity_poly.pdbx_strand_id
1 'polypeptide(L)'
;MQGASTRTRTETGLRRTRPGEIASYRISLDIRFAQPTRLARTQHTEKQFPGQESTASWGDAHDRFAHVDGGLLDRCQQTHTCPKIFNTVSSTEHWQAGMWATTVDADGDEDLKIPDNVRIYQWASTQHGGSQPAVAATQSAICEQLSNLNSYTYNFRALLVALRNWVVHDKKPPLGLYPTLRRGTLVPADRVRFPSIPGVTFVDNFNSRQVLDRGPRFDVDDGSGVMDEPPVVRHTYPELLPDDAATILQ
;
A
#
# COMPACT_ATOMS: atom_id res chain seq x y z
N MET A 1 5.56 11.68 -60.63
CA MET A 1 6.06 12.43 -59.45
C MET A 1 5.19 12.07 -58.26
N GLN A 2 5.81 11.54 -57.20
CA GLN A 2 5.35 11.39 -55.81
C GLN A 2 4.09 10.51 -55.62
N GLY A 3 4.13 9.33 -54.98
CA GLY A 3 4.98 8.87 -53.90
C GLY A 3 4.10 8.61 -52.68
N ALA A 4 3.64 7.37 -52.53
CA ALA A 4 2.85 6.94 -51.37
C ALA A 4 3.68 7.11 -50.09
N SER A 5 3.14 7.84 -49.11
CA SER A 5 3.72 7.95 -47.77
C SER A 5 2.82 7.23 -46.78
N THR A 6 3.06 5.92 -46.65
CA THR A 6 2.71 5.14 -45.47
C THR A 6 3.48 5.73 -44.29
N ARG A 7 2.78 6.35 -43.34
CA ARG A 7 3.38 6.73 -42.06
C ARG A 7 3.65 5.46 -41.27
N THR A 8 4.91 5.03 -41.30
CA THR A 8 5.48 4.08 -40.37
C THR A 8 5.33 4.62 -38.95
N ARG A 9 4.62 3.87 -38.11
CA ARG A 9 4.55 4.06 -36.67
C ARG A 9 5.95 3.74 -36.14
N THR A 10 6.72 4.77 -35.80
CA THR A 10 8.02 4.59 -35.16
C THR A 10 7.83 3.86 -33.85
N GLU A 11 8.38 2.65 -33.79
CA GLU A 11 8.64 1.90 -32.57
C GLU A 11 9.58 2.73 -31.69
N THR A 12 9.02 3.47 -30.75
CA THR A 12 9.81 4.17 -29.72
C THR A 12 9.00 4.08 -28.43
N GLY A 13 9.24 3.02 -27.66
CA GLY A 13 8.50 2.81 -26.43
C GLY A 13 8.74 1.45 -25.80
N LEU A 14 9.98 0.97 -25.77
CA LEU A 14 10.35 -0.08 -24.81
C LEU A 14 10.28 0.58 -23.43
N ARG A 15 9.11 0.53 -22.77
CA ARG A 15 8.95 0.97 -21.38
C ARG A 15 9.98 0.19 -20.56
N ARG A 16 10.90 0.94 -19.94
CA ARG A 16 12.01 0.42 -19.15
C ARG A 16 11.48 -0.46 -18.00
N THR A 17 12.30 -1.41 -17.58
CA THR A 17 12.03 -2.45 -16.58
C THR A 17 12.01 -1.86 -15.15
N ARG A 18 10.93 -2.01 -14.37
CA ARG A 18 10.81 -1.56 -12.94
C ARG A 18 11.42 -2.70 -12.14
N PRO A 19 12.10 -2.40 -11.03
CA PRO A 19 12.49 -3.37 -10.01
C PRO A 19 11.36 -4.24 -9.45
N GLY A 20 11.78 -5.30 -8.76
CA GLY A 20 10.91 -6.23 -8.03
C GLY A 20 10.29 -5.64 -6.77
N GLU A 21 9.15 -6.21 -6.39
CA GLU A 21 8.22 -5.69 -5.38
C GLU A 21 8.07 -6.71 -4.22
N ILE A 22 7.90 -6.24 -2.98
CA ILE A 22 7.53 -7.09 -1.85
C ILE A 22 6.44 -6.37 -1.03
N ALA A 23 5.27 -7.00 -0.93
CA ALA A 23 4.06 -6.47 -0.30
C ALA A 23 3.50 -5.22 -1.00
N SER A 24 2.62 -4.48 -0.31
CA SER A 24 1.91 -3.29 -0.80
C SER A 24 2.76 -2.01 -0.91
N TYR A 25 4.09 -2.13 -0.79
CA TYR A 25 5.06 -1.05 -0.99
C TYR A 25 6.17 -1.50 -1.92
N ARG A 26 6.85 -0.52 -2.53
CA ARG A 26 8.10 -0.77 -3.23
C ARG A 26 9.24 -0.76 -2.22
N ILE A 27 10.28 -1.55 -2.47
CA ILE A 27 11.53 -1.44 -1.72
C ILE A 27 12.53 -0.73 -2.63
N SER A 28 13.24 0.25 -2.09
CA SER A 28 14.22 1.01 -2.87
C SER A 28 15.53 0.26 -2.97
N LEU A 29 15.64 -0.59 -3.99
CA LEU A 29 16.82 -1.40 -4.26
C LEU A 29 17.78 -0.73 -5.25
N ASP A 30 17.24 0.06 -6.18
CA ASP A 30 17.98 0.57 -7.33
C ASP A 30 18.35 2.06 -7.21
N ILE A 31 18.54 2.52 -5.98
CA ILE A 31 18.99 3.88 -5.67
C ILE A 31 20.43 3.90 -5.17
N ARG A 32 21.13 5.03 -5.34
CA ARG A 32 22.47 5.21 -4.76
C ARG A 32 22.41 5.12 -3.23
N PHE A 33 23.28 4.28 -2.65
CA PHE A 33 23.31 3.97 -1.21
C PHE A 33 22.01 3.34 -0.69
N ALA A 34 21.33 2.55 -1.52
CA ALA A 34 20.16 1.77 -1.14
C ALA A 34 20.38 1.02 0.19
N GLN A 35 19.34 1.04 1.01
CA GLN A 35 19.28 0.31 2.28
C GLN A 35 18.04 -0.59 2.23
N PRO A 36 18.15 -1.81 1.66
CA PRO A 36 17.01 -2.70 1.39
C PRO A 36 16.16 -3.06 2.60
N THR A 37 16.72 -2.97 3.80
CA THR A 37 16.05 -3.29 5.07
C THR A 37 15.49 -2.05 5.78
N ARG A 38 15.72 -0.85 5.23
CA ARG A 38 15.23 0.38 5.83
C ARG A 38 13.76 0.57 5.46
N LEU A 39 12.96 0.82 6.49
CA LEU A 39 11.56 1.16 6.32
C LEU A 39 11.44 2.50 5.60
N ALA A 40 10.44 2.63 4.76
CA ALA A 40 10.16 3.85 4.02
C ALA A 40 8.89 4.50 4.55
N ARG A 41 8.95 5.82 4.77
CA ARG A 41 7.78 6.69 4.96
C ARG A 41 6.82 6.22 6.05
N THR A 42 7.34 5.83 7.23
CA THR A 42 6.49 5.53 8.39
C THR A 42 6.19 6.80 9.19
N GLN A 43 5.13 6.76 10.01
CA GLN A 43 4.68 7.92 10.80
C GLN A 43 5.78 8.60 11.63
N HIS A 44 6.61 7.80 12.32
CA HIS A 44 7.55 8.31 13.32
C HIS A 44 9.00 8.30 12.86
N THR A 45 9.35 7.50 11.87
CA THR A 45 10.72 7.37 11.35
C THR A 45 10.71 7.29 9.83
N GLU A 46 11.82 7.69 9.22
CA GLU A 46 12.06 7.45 7.79
C GLU A 46 11.05 8.12 6.83
N LYS A 47 10.40 9.20 7.26
CA LYS A 47 9.37 9.93 6.48
C LYS A 47 9.78 10.28 5.05
N GLN A 48 11.08 10.51 4.81
CA GLN A 48 11.60 10.91 3.51
C GLN A 48 12.38 9.79 2.80
N PHE A 49 12.57 8.62 3.43
CA PHE A 49 13.25 7.50 2.78
C PHE A 49 12.36 6.92 1.65
N PRO A 50 12.92 6.60 0.47
CA PRO A 50 12.13 6.10 -0.65
C PRO A 50 11.63 4.68 -0.43
N GLY A 51 10.49 4.34 -1.03
CA GLY A 51 9.84 3.02 -1.04
C GLY A 51 8.31 3.10 -1.18
N GLN A 52 7.72 4.29 -0.99
CA GLN A 52 6.29 4.51 -1.22
C GLN A 52 6.07 5.67 -2.19
N GLU A 53 6.81 5.66 -3.29
CA GLU A 53 6.57 6.52 -4.43
C GLU A 53 5.30 6.06 -5.16
N SER A 54 4.66 6.99 -5.84
CA SER A 54 3.46 6.69 -6.61
C SER A 54 3.78 5.93 -7.91
N THR A 55 2.83 5.14 -8.42
CA THR A 55 1.57 4.72 -7.81
C THR A 55 1.76 3.49 -6.92
N ALA A 56 0.98 3.40 -5.83
CA ALA A 56 0.94 2.25 -4.92
C ALA A 56 -0.23 1.28 -5.24
N SER A 57 -1.00 1.56 -6.28
CA SER A 57 -2.16 0.76 -6.70
C SER A 57 -1.74 -0.58 -7.31
N TRP A 58 -2.57 -1.61 -7.13
CA TRP A 58 -2.34 -2.91 -7.77
C TRP A 58 -2.59 -2.89 -9.29
N GLY A 59 -3.62 -2.16 -9.72
CA GLY A 59 -3.93 -1.94 -11.14
C GLY A 59 -3.57 -0.52 -11.58
N ASP A 60 -3.85 -0.23 -12.84
CA ASP A 60 -3.65 1.09 -13.43
C ASP A 60 -4.38 2.17 -12.62
N ALA A 61 -3.67 3.25 -12.32
CA ALA A 61 -4.18 4.42 -11.61
C ALA A 61 -3.46 5.67 -12.09
N HIS A 62 -4.15 6.81 -12.01
CA HIS A 62 -3.59 8.12 -12.30
C HIS A 62 -3.27 8.85 -10.99
N ASP A 63 -2.03 9.27 -10.80
CA ASP A 63 -1.64 10.17 -9.73
C ASP A 63 -1.28 11.54 -10.31
N ARG A 64 -2.25 12.47 -10.24
CA ARG A 64 -2.09 13.83 -10.75
C ARG A 64 -1.08 14.67 -9.99
N PHE A 65 -0.79 14.34 -8.73
CA PHE A 65 0.13 15.10 -7.89
C PHE A 65 1.58 14.70 -8.11
N ALA A 66 1.81 13.41 -8.36
CA ALA A 66 3.12 12.88 -8.74
C ALA A 66 3.38 12.93 -10.25
N HIS A 67 2.35 13.16 -11.07
CA HIS A 67 2.38 13.07 -12.53
C HIS A 67 2.82 11.68 -13.02
N VAL A 68 2.31 10.62 -12.37
CA VAL A 68 2.63 9.22 -12.67
C VAL A 68 1.35 8.47 -13.01
N ASP A 69 1.42 7.66 -14.06
CA ASP A 69 0.37 6.73 -14.48
C ASP A 69 0.86 5.29 -14.37
N GLY A 70 0.06 4.43 -13.75
CA GLY A 70 0.28 2.99 -13.75
C GLY A 70 -0.15 2.30 -12.46
N GLY A 71 0.25 1.05 -12.33
CA GLY A 71 0.13 0.23 -11.13
C GLY A 71 1.31 -0.72 -10.96
N LEU A 72 1.36 -1.38 -9.80
CA LEU A 72 2.37 -2.39 -9.47
C LEU A 72 2.38 -3.53 -10.52
N LEU A 73 1.20 -3.94 -11.00
CA LEU A 73 1.10 -5.09 -11.90
C LEU A 73 1.30 -4.80 -13.39
N ASP A 74 1.53 -3.55 -13.81
CA ASP A 74 1.55 -3.19 -15.25
C ASP A 74 2.48 -4.08 -16.09
N ARG A 75 3.69 -4.35 -15.59
CA ARG A 75 4.66 -5.15 -16.35
C ARG A 75 4.28 -6.60 -16.45
N CYS A 76 3.88 -7.20 -15.35
CA CYS A 76 3.47 -8.60 -15.39
C CYS A 76 2.20 -8.78 -16.23
N GLN A 77 1.36 -7.74 -16.36
CA GLN A 77 0.19 -7.77 -17.23
C GLN A 77 0.60 -7.76 -18.70
N GLN A 78 1.55 -6.91 -19.08
CA GLN A 78 2.09 -6.84 -20.44
C GLN A 78 2.76 -8.14 -20.89
N THR A 79 3.44 -8.83 -19.96
CA THR A 79 4.13 -10.09 -20.25
C THR A 79 3.29 -11.33 -19.96
N HIS A 80 2.06 -11.18 -19.49
CA HIS A 80 1.19 -12.27 -19.05
C HIS A 80 1.83 -13.20 -17.99
N THR A 81 2.57 -12.60 -17.05
CA THR A 81 3.29 -13.31 -15.98
C THR A 81 2.83 -12.90 -14.57
N CYS A 82 1.68 -12.23 -14.44
CA CYS A 82 1.22 -11.80 -13.11
C CYS A 82 0.95 -12.97 -12.17
N PRO A 83 1.48 -12.91 -10.94
CA PRO A 83 1.19 -13.93 -9.95
C PRO A 83 -0.22 -13.74 -9.37
N LYS A 84 -0.71 -14.78 -8.70
CA LYS A 84 -1.86 -14.69 -7.78
C LYS A 84 -1.34 -14.13 -6.45
N ILE A 85 -1.95 -13.05 -5.96
CA ILE A 85 -1.44 -12.26 -4.83
C ILE A 85 -2.49 -12.17 -3.74
N PHE A 86 -2.06 -12.46 -2.51
CA PHE A 86 -2.76 -12.01 -1.30
C PHE A 86 -1.99 -10.87 -0.67
N ASN A 87 -2.64 -9.71 -0.61
CA ASN A 87 -2.18 -8.60 0.21
C ASN A 87 -2.88 -8.69 1.57
N THR A 88 -2.12 -8.94 2.62
CA THR A 88 -2.64 -8.92 3.98
C THR A 88 -2.09 -7.72 4.71
N VAL A 89 -2.97 -6.94 5.31
CA VAL A 89 -2.63 -5.66 5.93
C VAL A 89 -3.28 -5.61 7.32
N SER A 90 -2.55 -5.12 8.32
CA SER A 90 -3.08 -4.93 9.67
C SER A 90 -3.65 -3.51 9.82
N SER A 91 -4.27 -3.24 10.96
CA SER A 91 -4.77 -1.89 11.23
C SER A 91 -3.61 -0.92 11.36
N THR A 92 -2.50 -1.34 11.95
CA THR A 92 -1.30 -0.51 12.11
C THR A 92 -0.79 0.08 10.81
N GLU A 93 -0.76 -0.65 9.68
CA GLU A 93 -0.18 -0.07 8.45
C GLU A 93 -1.09 0.97 7.78
N HIS A 94 -2.39 0.99 8.08
CA HIS A 94 -3.22 2.13 7.66
C HIS A 94 -2.76 3.40 8.38
N TRP A 95 -2.62 3.34 9.70
CA TRP A 95 -2.22 4.48 10.53
C TRP A 95 -0.76 4.91 10.33
N GLN A 96 0.15 3.94 10.23
CA GLN A 96 1.59 4.21 10.27
C GLN A 96 2.23 4.32 8.89
N ALA A 97 1.59 3.80 7.85
CA ALA A 97 2.22 3.64 6.56
C ALA A 97 1.29 4.01 5.38
N GLY A 98 0.06 4.46 5.64
CA GLY A 98 -0.85 4.98 4.61
C GLY A 98 -1.30 3.93 3.59
N MET A 99 -1.62 2.71 4.06
CA MET A 99 -2.02 1.60 3.18
C MET A 99 -3.33 1.80 2.40
N TRP A 100 -4.11 2.80 2.78
CA TRP A 100 -5.32 3.19 2.05
C TRP A 100 -5.03 3.45 0.55
N ALA A 101 -3.84 3.93 0.23
CA ALA A 101 -3.42 4.29 -1.14
C ALA A 101 -3.23 3.09 -2.08
N THR A 102 -3.37 1.86 -1.59
CA THR A 102 -3.38 0.66 -2.44
C THR A 102 -4.76 0.33 -2.99
N THR A 103 -5.80 0.96 -2.42
CA THR A 103 -7.22 0.66 -2.67
C THR A 103 -8.04 1.87 -3.07
N VAL A 104 -7.49 3.07 -2.94
CA VAL A 104 -8.14 4.34 -3.30
C VAL A 104 -7.19 5.16 -4.15
N ASP A 105 -7.75 5.99 -5.01
CA ASP A 105 -7.03 6.87 -5.89
C ASP A 105 -6.23 7.97 -5.15
N ALA A 106 -5.42 8.72 -5.88
CA ALA A 106 -4.54 9.74 -5.30
C ALA A 106 -5.31 10.88 -4.63
N ASP A 107 -6.53 11.18 -5.09
CA ASP A 107 -7.40 12.21 -4.54
C ASP A 107 -8.16 11.77 -3.29
N GLY A 108 -8.16 10.48 -2.98
CA GLY A 108 -8.77 9.95 -1.78
C GLY A 108 -10.30 9.91 -1.85
N ASP A 109 -10.89 9.93 -3.05
CA ASP A 109 -12.33 10.05 -3.25
C ASP A 109 -12.95 8.92 -4.10
N GLU A 110 -12.14 8.06 -4.71
CA GLU A 110 -12.62 6.90 -5.49
C GLU A 110 -11.95 5.57 -5.09
N ASP A 111 -12.76 4.54 -4.80
CA ASP A 111 -12.27 3.17 -4.63
C ASP A 111 -11.71 2.63 -5.96
N LEU A 112 -10.43 2.23 -5.97
CA LEU A 112 -9.78 1.67 -7.16
C LEU A 112 -10.27 0.25 -7.47
N LYS A 113 -10.33 -0.07 -8.77
CA LYS A 113 -10.59 -1.44 -9.22
C LYS A 113 -9.39 -2.34 -8.90
N ILE A 114 -9.59 -3.30 -8.00
CA ILE A 114 -8.58 -4.30 -7.67
C ILE A 114 -8.55 -5.40 -8.75
N PRO A 115 -7.38 -5.74 -9.33
CA PRO A 115 -7.25 -6.81 -10.32
C PRO A 115 -7.70 -8.19 -9.81
N ASP A 116 -8.24 -9.02 -10.71
CA ASP A 116 -8.82 -10.32 -10.35
C ASP A 116 -7.80 -11.32 -9.77
N ASN A 117 -6.51 -11.14 -10.05
CA ASN A 117 -5.41 -11.93 -9.50
C ASN A 117 -4.94 -11.43 -8.11
N VAL A 118 -5.56 -10.39 -7.56
CA VAL A 118 -5.26 -9.82 -6.24
C VAL A 118 -6.44 -10.02 -5.29
N ARG A 119 -6.17 -10.43 -4.04
CA ARG A 119 -7.14 -10.37 -2.93
C ARG A 119 -6.50 -9.63 -1.77
N ILE A 120 -7.27 -8.71 -1.18
CA ILE A 120 -6.82 -7.90 -0.04
C ILE A 120 -7.62 -8.32 1.18
N TYR A 121 -6.92 -8.60 2.29
CA TYR A 121 -7.53 -8.94 3.57
C TYR A 121 -6.96 -8.05 4.67
N GLN A 122 -7.85 -7.32 5.33
CA GLN A 122 -7.54 -6.47 6.48
C GLN A 122 -7.69 -7.27 7.77
N TRP A 123 -6.67 -7.22 8.62
CA TRP A 123 -6.72 -7.68 10.00
C TRP A 123 -7.13 -6.51 10.90
N ALA A 124 -8.44 -6.41 11.14
CA ALA A 124 -9.02 -5.38 11.99
C ALA A 124 -8.50 -5.50 13.43
N SER A 125 -8.19 -4.35 14.03
CA SER A 125 -7.72 -4.24 15.41
C SER A 125 -6.51 -5.12 15.74
N THR A 126 -5.58 -5.32 14.82
CA THR A 126 -4.30 -6.02 15.06
C THR A 126 -3.11 -5.12 14.83
N GLN A 127 -2.02 -5.37 15.54
CA GLN A 127 -0.73 -4.73 15.32
C GLN A 127 0.05 -5.33 14.14
N HIS A 128 1.11 -4.65 13.70
CA HIS A 128 2.10 -5.21 12.76
C HIS A 128 2.62 -6.56 13.27
N GLY A 129 2.61 -7.58 12.41
CA GLY A 129 3.00 -8.95 12.78
C GLY A 129 1.93 -9.72 13.56
N GLY A 130 0.92 -9.03 14.12
CA GLY A 130 -0.08 -9.61 15.01
C GLY A 130 0.54 -10.13 16.31
N SER A 131 -0.31 -10.63 17.21
CA SER A 131 0.18 -11.32 18.41
C SER A 131 0.41 -12.81 18.17
N GLN A 132 1.21 -13.43 19.03
CA GLN A 132 1.27 -14.90 19.11
C GLN A 132 -0.05 -15.45 19.67
N PRO A 133 -0.57 -16.57 19.14
CA PRO A 133 -1.74 -17.21 19.71
C PRO A 133 -1.53 -17.58 21.19
N ALA A 134 -2.56 -17.37 22.02
CA ALA A 134 -2.56 -17.74 23.43
C ALA A 134 -1.40 -17.16 24.27
N VAL A 135 -0.88 -15.99 23.88
CA VAL A 135 0.11 -15.28 24.69
C VAL A 135 -0.48 -14.86 26.04
N ALA A 136 0.31 -14.93 27.10
CA ALA A 136 -0.11 -14.51 28.42
C ALA A 136 -0.47 -13.02 28.45
N ALA A 137 -1.50 -12.64 29.20
CA ALA A 137 -1.94 -11.26 29.35
C ALA A 137 -0.93 -10.35 30.09
N THR A 138 0.15 -10.93 30.62
CA THR A 138 1.22 -10.18 31.28
C THR A 138 2.03 -9.42 30.26
N GLN A 139 1.81 -8.11 30.19
CA GLN A 139 2.51 -7.23 29.29
C GLN A 139 3.06 -6.02 30.01
N SER A 140 4.26 -5.60 29.61
CA SER A 140 4.81 -4.31 29.97
C SER A 140 4.48 -3.31 28.87
N ALA A 141 3.86 -2.18 29.23
CA ALA A 141 3.66 -1.10 28.28
C ALA A 141 5.03 -0.51 27.89
N ILE A 142 5.23 -0.27 26.59
CA ILE A 142 6.41 0.47 26.09
C ILE A 142 6.14 1.99 26.18
N CYS A 143 4.88 2.39 26.00
CA CYS A 143 4.39 3.77 26.12
C CYS A 143 3.09 3.76 26.94
N GLU A 144 2.08 4.58 26.58
CA GLU A 144 0.80 4.62 27.28
C GLU A 144 0.01 3.31 27.15
N GLN A 145 0.05 2.67 25.98
CA GLN A 145 -0.78 1.51 25.66
C GLN A 145 -0.03 0.18 25.81
N LEU A 146 -0.77 -0.88 26.17
CA LEU A 146 -0.29 -2.26 26.14
C LEU A 146 -0.13 -2.74 24.69
N SER A 147 0.71 -3.76 24.47
CA SER A 147 0.79 -4.43 23.16
C SER A 147 -0.55 -5.11 22.84
N ASN A 148 -0.88 -5.15 21.55
CA ASN A 148 -2.13 -5.70 21.10
C ASN A 148 -2.05 -7.23 21.03
N LEU A 149 -2.91 -7.93 21.77
CA LEU A 149 -2.94 -9.39 21.83
C LEU A 149 -3.76 -10.05 20.71
N ASN A 150 -4.39 -9.26 19.85
CA ASN A 150 -5.18 -9.80 18.77
C ASN A 150 -4.25 -10.49 17.74
N SER A 151 -4.51 -11.77 17.49
CA SER A 151 -3.70 -12.60 16.59
C SER A 151 -4.46 -12.90 15.32
N TYR A 152 -3.80 -12.73 14.17
CA TYR A 152 -4.30 -13.19 12.88
C TYR A 152 -3.63 -14.49 12.40
N THR A 153 -2.84 -15.15 13.24
CA THR A 153 -2.00 -16.31 12.83
C THR A 153 -2.80 -17.42 12.16
N TYR A 154 -3.95 -17.80 12.71
CA TYR A 154 -4.77 -18.87 12.13
C TYR A 154 -5.41 -18.44 10.80
N ASN A 155 -5.85 -17.18 10.70
CA ASN A 155 -6.41 -16.62 9.46
C ASN A 155 -5.35 -16.58 8.36
N PHE A 156 -4.13 -16.15 8.69
CA PHE A 156 -3.00 -16.13 7.76
C PHE A 156 -2.63 -17.54 7.27
N ARG A 157 -2.62 -18.54 8.16
CA ARG A 157 -2.39 -19.95 7.77
C ARG A 157 -3.50 -20.48 6.87
N ALA A 158 -4.76 -20.13 7.13
CA ALA A 158 -5.87 -20.51 6.27
C ALA A 158 -5.74 -19.88 4.88
N LEU A 159 -5.35 -18.59 4.81
CA LEU A 159 -5.06 -17.92 3.54
C LEU A 159 -3.89 -18.57 2.80
N LEU A 160 -2.84 -19.02 3.48
CA LEU A 160 -1.75 -19.74 2.81
C LEU A 160 -2.25 -21.03 2.12
N VAL A 161 -3.12 -21.79 2.78
CA VAL A 161 -3.77 -22.97 2.18
C VAL A 161 -4.68 -22.57 1.01
N ALA A 162 -5.44 -21.48 1.15
CA ALA A 162 -6.29 -20.97 0.07
C ALA A 162 -5.48 -20.49 -1.14
N LEU A 163 -4.35 -19.81 -0.93
CA LEU A 163 -3.44 -19.39 -1.99
C LEU A 163 -2.87 -20.60 -2.73
N ARG A 164 -2.42 -21.63 -2.00
CA ARG A 164 -1.98 -22.89 -2.62
C ARG A 164 -3.07 -23.49 -3.49
N ASN A 165 -4.30 -23.58 -2.99
CA ASN A 165 -5.41 -24.12 -3.76
C ASN A 165 -5.76 -23.27 -4.98
N TRP A 166 -5.64 -21.94 -4.86
CA TRP A 166 -5.85 -21.05 -5.98
C TRP A 166 -4.78 -21.23 -7.04
N VAL A 167 -3.50 -21.33 -6.66
CA VAL A 167 -2.38 -21.51 -7.59
C VAL A 167 -2.41 -22.89 -8.25
N VAL A 168 -2.57 -23.96 -7.46
CA VAL A 168 -2.40 -25.35 -7.94
C VAL A 168 -3.67 -25.91 -8.58
N HIS A 169 -4.85 -25.55 -8.06
CA HIS A 169 -6.11 -26.19 -8.44
C HIS A 169 -7.13 -25.20 -9.03
N ASP A 170 -6.73 -23.95 -9.26
CA ASP A 170 -7.61 -22.85 -9.70
C ASP A 170 -8.86 -22.63 -8.83
N LYS A 171 -8.84 -23.10 -7.58
CA LYS A 171 -9.93 -22.92 -6.64
C LYS A 171 -9.90 -21.49 -6.10
N LYS A 172 -10.82 -20.65 -6.56
CA LYS A 172 -10.92 -19.25 -6.13
C LYS A 172 -11.05 -19.15 -4.60
N PRO A 173 -10.29 -18.26 -3.95
CA PRO A 173 -10.39 -18.00 -2.52
C PRO A 173 -11.60 -17.12 -2.18
N PRO A 174 -11.91 -16.89 -0.90
CA PRO A 174 -12.90 -15.90 -0.49
C PRO A 174 -12.65 -14.54 -1.14
N LEU A 175 -13.71 -13.75 -1.31
CA LEU A 175 -13.55 -12.36 -1.76
C LEU A 175 -12.70 -11.57 -0.76
N GLY A 176 -12.00 -10.56 -1.26
CA GLY A 176 -11.22 -9.67 -0.40
C GLY A 176 -12.12 -8.94 0.61
N LEU A 177 -11.61 -8.72 1.81
CA LEU A 177 -12.28 -8.02 2.89
C LEU A 177 -11.34 -6.94 3.41
N TYR A 178 -11.58 -5.71 2.98
CA TYR A 178 -10.79 -4.53 3.32
C TYR A 178 -11.69 -3.29 3.41
N PRO A 179 -11.27 -2.22 4.09
CA PRO A 179 -12.00 -0.94 4.16
C PRO A 179 -12.18 -0.30 2.78
N THR A 180 -13.32 0.32 2.52
CA THR A 180 -13.61 1.00 1.24
C THR A 180 -14.46 2.24 1.47
N LEU A 181 -14.29 3.26 0.63
CA LEU A 181 -15.08 4.49 0.65
C LEU A 181 -16.57 4.19 0.45
N ARG A 182 -16.91 3.35 -0.54
CA ARG A 182 -18.29 2.99 -0.89
C ARG A 182 -19.07 2.35 0.26
N ARG A 183 -18.39 1.61 1.15
CA ARG A 183 -19.02 1.00 2.33
C ARG A 183 -19.02 1.91 3.56
N GLY A 184 -18.38 3.08 3.49
CA GLY A 184 -18.19 3.97 4.63
C GLY A 184 -17.30 3.38 5.72
N THR A 185 -16.52 2.34 5.39
CA THR A 185 -15.58 1.70 6.33
C THR A 185 -14.16 2.24 6.21
N LEU A 186 -13.90 3.08 5.20
CA LEU A 186 -12.69 3.88 5.04
C LEU A 186 -13.12 5.34 4.94
N VAL A 187 -12.54 6.23 5.74
CA VAL A 187 -12.94 7.63 5.86
C VAL A 187 -11.72 8.55 5.95
N PRO A 188 -11.85 9.85 5.63
CA PRO A 188 -10.85 10.85 5.99
C PRO A 188 -10.44 10.76 7.46
N ALA A 189 -9.15 10.88 7.74
CA ALA A 189 -8.59 10.65 9.07
C ALA A 189 -9.25 11.52 10.16
N ASP A 190 -9.57 12.78 9.84
CA ASP A 190 -10.28 13.74 10.71
C ASP A 190 -11.75 13.35 11.00
N ARG A 191 -12.28 12.33 10.31
CA ARG A 191 -13.63 11.80 10.49
C ARG A 191 -13.65 10.42 11.16
N VAL A 192 -12.50 9.88 11.54
CA VAL A 192 -12.45 8.61 12.28
C VAL A 192 -13.14 8.78 13.62
N ARG A 193 -14.09 7.89 13.93
CA ARG A 193 -14.85 7.93 15.16
C ARG A 193 -14.21 7.03 16.21
N PHE A 194 -13.11 7.50 16.79
CA PHE A 194 -12.47 6.76 17.87
C PHE A 194 -13.36 6.78 19.13
N PRO A 195 -13.69 5.62 19.71
CA PRO A 195 -14.54 5.56 20.90
C PRO A 195 -13.82 6.13 22.12
N SER A 196 -14.58 6.76 23.03
CA SER A 196 -14.04 7.18 24.32
C SER A 196 -13.77 5.94 25.19
N ILE A 197 -12.50 5.59 25.38
CA ILE A 197 -12.06 4.46 26.21
C ILE A 197 -11.41 5.00 27.50
N PRO A 198 -11.84 4.58 28.71
CA PRO A 198 -11.23 5.03 29.95
C PRO A 198 -9.74 4.72 30.01
N GLY A 199 -8.93 5.73 30.34
CA GLY A 199 -7.47 5.60 30.45
C GLY A 199 -6.72 5.54 29.11
N VAL A 200 -7.41 5.79 27.99
CA VAL A 200 -6.80 5.87 26.65
C VAL A 200 -6.90 7.29 26.13
N THR A 201 -5.75 7.89 25.85
CA THR A 201 -5.65 9.18 25.16
C THR A 201 -5.63 8.93 23.66
N PHE A 202 -6.68 9.35 22.97
CA PHE A 202 -6.66 9.38 21.51
C PHE A 202 -5.91 10.63 21.04
N VAL A 203 -4.88 10.41 20.23
CA VAL A 203 -4.13 11.49 19.58
C VAL A 203 -4.42 11.40 18.10
N ASP A 204 -4.94 12.49 17.53
CA ASP A 204 -5.25 12.60 16.11
C ASP A 204 -3.95 12.78 15.29
N ASN A 205 -3.12 11.73 15.29
CA ASN A 205 -1.83 11.71 14.62
C ASN A 205 -1.73 10.46 13.75
N PHE A 206 -1.50 10.70 12.46
CA PHE A 206 -1.46 9.68 11.42
C PHE A 206 -0.33 10.00 10.43
N ASN A 207 0.07 9.01 9.64
CA ASN A 207 1.13 9.17 8.68
C ASN A 207 0.67 9.85 7.39
N SER A 208 0.78 11.18 7.30
CA SER A 208 0.50 11.87 6.03
C SER A 208 1.54 11.52 4.97
N ARG A 209 1.09 10.88 3.88
CA ARG A 209 1.94 10.62 2.70
C ARG A 209 2.22 11.90 1.92
N GLN A 210 3.41 12.00 1.34
CA GLN A 210 3.86 13.17 0.59
C GLN A 210 4.38 12.81 -0.80
N VAL A 211 4.12 13.68 -1.78
CA VAL A 211 4.88 13.71 -3.04
C VAL A 211 6.20 14.39 -2.76
N LEU A 212 7.29 13.65 -2.96
CA LEU A 212 8.65 14.13 -2.75
C LEU A 212 9.36 14.24 -4.09
N ASP A 213 9.75 15.46 -4.45
CA ASP A 213 10.63 15.71 -5.57
C ASP A 213 12.08 15.45 -5.12
N ARG A 214 12.66 14.39 -5.70
CA ARG A 214 14.01 13.89 -5.41
C ARG A 214 15.02 14.30 -6.49
N GLY A 215 14.67 15.29 -7.30
CA GLY A 215 15.53 15.82 -8.35
C GLY A 215 15.50 15.00 -9.66
N PRO A 216 16.08 15.56 -10.73
CA PRO A 216 15.91 15.07 -12.10
C PRO A 216 16.65 13.77 -12.42
N ARG A 217 17.46 13.25 -11.48
CA ARG A 217 18.22 11.99 -11.65
C ARG A 217 17.57 10.82 -10.92
N PHE A 218 16.45 11.05 -10.24
CA PHE A 218 15.62 10.01 -9.66
C PHE A 218 14.48 9.67 -10.61
N ASP A 219 14.35 8.39 -10.92
CA ASP A 219 13.24 7.85 -11.69
C ASP A 219 12.16 7.37 -10.71
N VAL A 220 11.04 8.09 -10.66
CA VAL A 220 9.91 7.77 -9.77
C VAL A 220 9.15 6.53 -10.24
N ASP A 221 9.08 6.32 -11.56
CA ASP A 221 8.35 5.21 -12.15
C ASP A 221 9.00 3.89 -11.79
N ASP A 222 10.33 3.85 -11.85
CA ASP A 222 11.15 2.69 -11.50
C ASP A 222 11.64 2.72 -10.04
N GLY A 223 11.47 3.82 -9.30
CA GLY A 223 12.01 3.96 -7.93
C GLY A 223 13.54 3.81 -7.88
N SER A 224 14.24 4.36 -8.87
CA SER A 224 15.67 4.11 -9.12
C SER A 224 16.47 5.39 -9.37
N GLY A 225 17.79 5.29 -9.40
CA GLY A 225 18.69 6.37 -9.79
C GLY A 225 19.35 7.10 -8.62
N VAL A 226 19.52 8.42 -8.75
CA VAL A 226 20.22 9.25 -7.76
C VAL A 226 19.29 10.34 -7.25
N MET A 227 19.06 10.33 -5.94
CA MET A 227 18.23 11.31 -5.26
C MET A 227 19.04 12.54 -4.87
N ASP A 228 18.38 13.69 -4.92
CA ASP A 228 18.80 14.91 -4.25
C ASP A 228 18.22 14.92 -2.81
N GLU A 229 19.04 15.33 -1.85
CA GLU A 229 18.70 15.31 -0.42
C GLU A 229 19.02 16.69 0.20
N PRO A 230 18.11 17.31 0.98
CA PRO A 230 16.76 16.82 1.28
C PRO A 230 15.79 16.97 0.10
N PRO A 231 14.79 16.08 -0.05
CA PRO A 231 13.80 16.21 -1.10
C PRO A 231 12.86 17.39 -0.85
N VAL A 232 12.30 17.94 -1.93
CA VAL A 232 11.29 19.00 -1.85
C VAL A 232 9.90 18.38 -1.76
N VAL A 233 9.13 18.75 -0.73
CA VAL A 233 7.72 18.36 -0.62
C VAL A 233 6.90 19.13 -1.65
N ARG A 234 6.27 18.41 -2.59
CA ARG A 234 5.41 19.01 -3.63
C ARG A 234 3.94 19.00 -3.25
N HIS A 235 3.51 17.96 -2.55
CA HIS A 235 2.12 17.78 -2.13
C HIS A 235 2.06 16.86 -0.91
N THR A 236 1.00 17.00 -0.11
CA THR A 236 0.66 16.07 0.97
C THR A 236 -0.71 15.50 0.63
N TYR A 237 -0.79 14.19 0.44
CA TYR A 237 -2.03 13.49 0.12
C TYR A 237 -3.05 13.64 1.26
N PRO A 238 -4.35 13.51 0.97
CA PRO A 238 -5.31 13.23 2.04
C PRO A 238 -4.91 11.95 2.78
N GLU A 239 -5.30 11.82 4.04
CA GLU A 239 -5.11 10.56 4.77
C GLU A 239 -6.47 9.91 5.00
N LEU A 240 -6.56 8.63 4.66
CA LEU A 240 -7.75 7.82 4.90
C LEU A 240 -7.44 6.70 5.88
N LEU A 241 -8.37 6.46 6.78
CA LEU A 241 -8.24 5.48 7.85
C LEU A 241 -9.49 4.61 7.96
N PRO A 242 -9.35 3.34 8.37
CA PRO A 242 -10.49 2.49 8.63
C PRO A 242 -11.35 3.05 9.77
N ASP A 243 -12.67 3.13 9.56
CA ASP A 243 -13.63 3.44 10.63
C ASP A 243 -14.23 2.12 11.15
N ASP A 244 -13.55 1.52 12.12
CA ASP A 244 -13.93 0.22 12.69
C ASP A 244 -15.32 0.25 13.37
N ALA A 245 -15.84 1.42 13.75
CA ALA A 245 -17.20 1.56 14.26
C ALA A 245 -18.26 1.21 13.20
N ALA A 246 -17.96 1.38 11.91
CA ALA A 246 -18.82 0.95 10.81
C ALA A 246 -18.68 -0.54 10.48
N THR A 247 -17.54 -1.16 10.81
CA THR A 247 -17.23 -2.57 10.54
C THR A 247 -17.90 -3.53 11.53
N ILE A 248 -18.25 -3.07 12.73
CA ILE A 248 -18.92 -3.88 13.78
C ILE A 248 -20.41 -4.14 13.49
N LEU A 249 -21.00 -3.48 12.48
CA LEU A 249 -22.45 -3.50 12.22
C LEU A 249 -22.87 -4.15 10.89
N GLN A 250 -22.03 -4.96 10.25
CA GLN A 250 -22.37 -5.74 9.04
C GLN A 250 -21.92 -7.19 9.15
#